data_AF-O14225-F1
#
_entry.id   AF-O14225-F1
#
_cell.length_a   1.000
_cell.length_b   1.000
_cell.length_c   1.000
_cell.angle_alpha   90.00
_cell.angle_beta   90.00
_cell.angle_gamma   90.00
#
_symmetry.space_group_name_H-M   'P 1'
#
loop_
_entity.id
_entity.type
_entity.pdbx_description
1 polymer ?
#
loop_
_entity_poly.entity_id
_entity_poly.type
_entity_poly.pdbx_seq_one_letter_code
_entity_poly.pdbx_strand_id
1 'polypeptide(L)'
;MRRSVIIGSLLATAAVGYAIYFDYKRRNDPHFRKTLKRRYKKVHEAKKQEEKLATKKFDITVEEALQVVASTPVPSSAEEKELFFMQQVARGEQLFQQQPDNIKESAACFYSALKVYPQPVELFAIYERTVPEPIMNLLRAMQAKESIPSVE
;
A
#
# COMPACT_ATOMS: atom_id res chain seq x y z
N MET A 1 -48.21 1.58 45.27
CA MET A 1 -47.19 2.28 44.45
C MET A 1 -45.86 2.54 45.18
N ARG A 2 -45.81 3.28 46.30
CA ARG A 2 -44.53 3.65 46.95
C ARG A 2 -43.60 2.48 47.30
N ARG A 3 -44.12 1.39 47.86
CA ARG A 3 -43.32 0.18 48.19
C ARG A 3 -42.67 -0.45 46.95
N SER A 4 -43.40 -0.55 45.84
CA SER A 4 -42.89 -1.09 44.57
C SER A 4 -41.76 -0.23 44.00
N VAL A 5 -41.86 1.11 44.11
CA VAL A 5 -40.81 2.03 43.66
C VAL A 5 -39.53 1.87 44.50
N ILE A 6 -39.66 1.73 45.83
CA ILE A 6 -38.52 1.51 46.74
C ILE A 6 -37.84 0.16 46.46
N ILE A 7 -38.61 -0.90 46.25
CA ILE A 7 -38.05 -2.23 45.91
C ILE A 7 -37.34 -2.18 44.55
N GLY A 8 -37.97 -1.55 43.56
CA GLY A 8 -37.39 -1.38 42.22
C GLY A 8 -36.07 -0.60 42.24
N SER A 9 -35.99 0.50 42.99
CA SER A 9 -34.76 1.29 43.11
C SER A 9 -33.64 0.55 43.85
N LEU A 10 -33.98 -0.24 44.88
CA LEU A 10 -33.03 -1.07 45.61
C LEU A 10 -32.42 -2.14 44.72
N LEU A 11 -33.25 -2.86 43.95
CA LEU A 11 -32.80 -3.88 43.01
C LEU A 11 -31.92 -3.29 41.90
N ALA A 12 -32.33 -2.14 41.34
CA ALA A 12 -31.54 -1.43 40.34
C ALA A 12 -30.16 -1.02 40.89
N THR A 13 -30.10 -0.50 42.12
CA THR A 13 -28.83 -0.11 42.77
C THR A 13 -27.93 -1.32 43.00
N ALA A 14 -28.49 -2.44 43.48
CA ALA A 14 -27.73 -3.67 43.67
C ALA A 14 -27.18 -4.23 42.34
N ALA A 15 -27.97 -4.18 41.26
CA ALA A 15 -27.54 -4.63 39.94
C ALA A 15 -26.40 -3.76 39.37
N VAL A 16 -26.50 -2.43 39.48
CA VAL A 16 -25.44 -1.50 39.07
C VAL A 16 -24.16 -1.73 39.90
N GLY A 17 -24.30 -1.86 41.22
CA GLY A 17 -23.17 -2.16 42.10
C GLY A 17 -22.46 -3.47 41.74
N TYR A 18 -23.23 -4.51 41.43
CA TYR A 18 -22.69 -5.80 40.98
C TYR A 18 -21.97 -5.68 39.63
N ALA A 19 -22.52 -4.94 38.66
CA ALA A 19 -21.87 -4.72 37.37
C ALA A 19 -20.51 -4.01 37.51
N ILE A 20 -20.43 -2.99 38.38
CA ILE A 20 -19.17 -2.28 38.69
C ILE A 20 -18.17 -3.24 39.35
N TYR A 21 -18.61 -4.01 40.36
CA TYR A 21 -17.77 -4.99 41.05
C TYR A 21 -17.25 -6.07 40.08
N PHE A 22 -18.13 -6.62 39.24
CA PHE A 22 -17.78 -7.64 38.26
C PHE A 22 -16.74 -7.13 37.26
N ASP A 23 -16.93 -5.91 36.73
CA ASP A 23 -15.96 -5.31 35.82
C ASP A 23 -14.61 -5.05 36.50
N TYR A 24 -14.60 -4.58 37.75
CA TYR A 24 -13.39 -4.40 38.53
C TYR A 24 -12.65 -5.74 38.75
N LYS A 25 -13.36 -6.79 39.18
CA LYS A 25 -12.79 -8.13 39.37
C LYS A 25 -12.21 -8.69 38.07
N ARG A 26 -12.93 -8.54 36.95
CA ARG A 26 -12.49 -8.97 35.61
C ARG A 26 -11.20 -8.25 35.17
N ARG A 27 -11.12 -6.93 35.35
CA ARG A 27 -9.95 -6.13 34.94
C ARG A 27 -8.69 -6.42 35.76
N ASN A 28 -8.86 -6.78 37.04
CA ASN A 28 -7.75 -7.10 37.94
C ASN A 28 -7.31 -8.57 37.88
N ASP A 29 -8.08 -9.45 37.25
CA ASP A 29 -7.69 -10.85 37.07
C ASP A 29 -6.40 -10.96 36.22
N PRO A 30 -5.29 -11.51 36.76
CA PRO A 30 -4.04 -11.71 36.04
C PRO A 30 -4.21 -12.52 34.73
N HIS A 31 -5.12 -13.50 34.73
CA HIS A 31 -5.40 -14.31 33.55
C HIS A 31 -6.07 -13.47 32.44
N PHE A 32 -7.03 -12.61 32.81
CA PHE A 32 -7.65 -11.67 31.86
C PHE A 32 -6.62 -10.71 31.27
N ARG A 33 -5.73 -10.12 32.09
CA ARG A 33 -4.68 -9.22 31.60
C ARG A 33 -3.70 -9.92 30.66
N LYS A 34 -3.31 -11.17 30.98
CA LYS A 34 -2.42 -11.97 30.15
C LYS A 34 -3.05 -12.31 28.80
N THR A 35 -4.32 -12.71 28.78
CA THR A 35 -5.04 -13.02 27.53
C THR A 35 -5.25 -11.76 26.69
N LEU A 36 -5.57 -10.62 27.31
CA LEU A 36 -5.70 -9.34 26.62
C LEU A 36 -4.38 -8.91 25.96
N LYS A 37 -3.25 -8.93 26.69
CA LYS A 37 -1.91 -8.63 26.12
C LYS A 37 -1.57 -9.56 24.95
N ARG A 38 -1.86 -10.86 25.07
CA ARG A 38 -1.64 -11.84 23.99
C ARG A 38 -2.48 -11.50 22.75
N ARG A 39 -3.75 -11.13 22.91
CA ARG A 39 -4.63 -10.73 21.79
C ARG A 39 -4.12 -9.46 21.11
N TYR A 40 -3.78 -8.43 21.87
CA TYR A 40 -3.18 -7.21 21.31
C TYR A 40 -1.90 -7.49 20.53
N LYS A 41 -0.99 -8.30 21.09
CA LYS A 41 0.24 -8.70 20.42
C LYS A 41 -0.04 -9.43 19.11
N LYS A 42 -0.95 -10.42 19.10
CA LYS A 42 -1.32 -11.16 17.88
C LYS A 42 -1.90 -10.25 16.79
N VAL A 43 -2.81 -9.34 17.15
CA VAL A 43 -3.40 -8.39 16.19
C VAL A 43 -2.34 -7.46 15.62
N HIS A 44 -1.45 -6.93 16.47
CA HIS A 44 -0.36 -6.07 16.03
C HIS A 44 0.65 -6.81 15.14
N GLU A 45 1.00 -8.05 15.49
CA GLU A 45 1.88 -8.90 14.69
C GLU A 45 1.26 -9.25 13.34
N ALA A 46 -0.03 -9.59 13.30
CA ALA A 46 -0.76 -9.86 12.06
C ALA A 46 -0.77 -8.63 11.15
N LYS A 47 -1.10 -7.44 11.69
CA LYS A 47 -1.06 -6.18 10.93
C LYS A 47 0.34 -5.88 10.39
N LYS A 48 1.37 -6.04 11.21
CA LYS A 48 2.77 -5.84 10.80
C LYS A 48 3.21 -6.85 9.74
N GLN A 49 2.72 -8.08 9.81
CA GLN A 49 2.99 -9.10 8.79
C GLN A 49 2.29 -8.75 7.47
N GLU A 50 1.04 -8.31 7.52
CA GLU A 50 0.29 -7.85 6.35
C GLU A 50 0.97 -6.66 5.66
N GLU A 51 1.37 -5.63 6.42
CA GLU A 51 2.14 -4.49 5.92
C GLU A 51 3.45 -4.92 5.25
N LYS A 52 4.21 -5.81 5.90
CA LYS A 52 5.46 -6.35 5.34
C LYS A 52 5.22 -7.16 4.06
N LEU A 53 4.14 -7.94 4.00
CA LEU A 53 3.79 -8.71 2.81
C LEU A 53 3.37 -7.78 1.68
N ALA A 54 2.63 -6.71 1.97
CA ALA A 54 2.27 -5.69 0.99
C ALA A 54 3.50 -4.98 0.43
N THR A 55 4.43 -4.54 1.29
CA THR A 55 5.70 -3.93 0.85
C THR A 55 6.51 -4.89 -0.01
N LYS A 56 6.67 -6.15 0.41
CA LYS A 56 7.41 -7.16 -0.38
C LYS A 56 6.77 -7.41 -1.74
N LYS A 57 5.44 -7.51 -1.80
CA LYS A 57 4.72 -7.69 -3.08
C LYS A 57 4.97 -6.49 -3.99
N PHE A 58 4.90 -5.28 -3.46
CA PHE A 58 5.20 -4.06 -4.20
C PHE A 58 6.65 -4.05 -4.71
N ASP A 59 7.64 -4.40 -3.87
CA ASP A 59 9.05 -4.46 -4.26
C ASP A 59 9.30 -5.47 -5.38
N ILE A 60 8.62 -6.63 -5.35
CA ILE A 60 8.65 -7.64 -6.41
C ILE A 60 8.05 -7.08 -7.70
N THR A 61 6.89 -6.42 -7.63
CA THR A 61 6.27 -5.79 -8.81
C THR A 61 7.20 -4.75 -9.46
N VAL A 62 7.91 -3.97 -8.65
CA VAL A 62 8.90 -2.99 -9.13
C VAL A 62 10.09 -3.67 -9.81
N GLU A 63 10.61 -4.77 -9.25
CA GLU A 63 11.70 -5.54 -9.87
C GLU A 63 11.28 -6.17 -11.19
N GLU A 64 10.09 -6.76 -11.24
CA GLU A 64 9.54 -7.32 -12.48
C GLU A 64 9.33 -6.22 -13.54
N ALA A 65 8.84 -5.04 -13.16
CA ALA A 65 8.70 -3.92 -14.09
C ALA A 65 10.05 -3.46 -14.63
N LEU A 66 11.08 -3.35 -13.77
CA LEU A 66 12.44 -3.01 -14.19
C LEU A 66 13.05 -4.07 -15.11
N GLN A 67 12.77 -5.35 -14.85
CA GLN A 67 13.21 -6.44 -15.73
C GLN A 67 12.56 -6.33 -17.13
N VAL A 68 11.28 -5.99 -17.20
CA VAL A 68 10.60 -5.74 -18.48
C VAL A 68 11.27 -4.58 -19.23
N VAL A 69 11.55 -3.46 -18.55
CA VAL A 69 12.26 -2.32 -19.16
C VAL A 69 13.64 -2.74 -19.66
N ALA A 70 14.42 -3.45 -18.83
CA ALA A 70 15.77 -3.89 -19.20
C ALA A 70 15.78 -4.84 -20.42
N SER A 71 14.71 -5.65 -20.57
CA SER A 71 14.54 -6.55 -21.72
C SER A 71 13.97 -5.88 -22.97
N THR A 72 13.49 -4.64 -22.86
CA THR A 72 12.85 -3.93 -23.98
C THR A 72 13.93 -3.35 -24.89
N PRO A 73 13.95 -3.68 -26.20
CA PRO A 73 14.92 -3.13 -27.13
C PRO A 73 14.77 -1.60 -27.25
N VAL A 74 15.85 -0.89 -26.98
CA VAL A 74 15.90 0.57 -27.10
C VAL A 74 16.46 0.97 -28.47
N PRO A 75 15.76 1.81 -29.24
CA PRO A 75 16.24 2.26 -30.53
C PRO A 75 17.46 3.18 -30.44
N SER A 76 18.20 3.27 -31.55
CA SER A 76 19.47 4.00 -31.62
C SER A 76 19.32 5.39 -32.20
N SER A 77 18.58 5.53 -33.31
CA SER A 77 18.41 6.79 -34.02
C SER A 77 17.41 7.71 -33.28
N ALA A 78 17.55 9.02 -33.50
CA ALA A 78 16.66 10.01 -32.87
C ALA A 78 15.20 9.83 -33.31
N GLU A 79 14.97 9.57 -34.61
CA GLU A 79 13.64 9.34 -35.18
C GLU A 79 12.99 8.07 -34.62
N GLU A 80 13.74 6.97 -34.50
CA GLU A 80 13.23 5.74 -33.90
C GLU A 80 12.93 5.90 -32.41
N LYS A 81 13.71 6.71 -31.67
CA LYS A 81 13.46 7.02 -30.26
C LYS A 81 12.17 7.81 -30.07
N GLU A 82 11.90 8.78 -30.93
CA GLU A 82 10.65 9.54 -30.90
C GLU A 82 9.44 8.63 -31.18
N LEU A 83 9.54 7.78 -32.20
CA LEU A 83 8.50 6.81 -32.51
C LEU A 83 8.28 5.83 -31.35
N PHE A 84 9.36 5.29 -30.78
CA PHE A 84 9.30 4.39 -29.63
C PHE A 84 8.68 5.07 -28.41
N PHE A 85 9.04 6.32 -28.12
CA PHE A 85 8.45 7.10 -27.05
C PHE A 85 6.92 7.17 -27.21
N MET A 86 6.44 7.56 -28.39
CA MET A 86 5.00 7.68 -28.67
C MET A 86 4.28 6.33 -28.56
N GLN A 87 4.89 5.25 -29.08
CA GLN A 87 4.35 3.90 -28.98
C GLN A 87 4.25 3.41 -27.54
N GLN A 88 5.29 3.65 -26.73
CA GLN A 88 5.30 3.23 -25.32
C GLN A 88 4.28 4.01 -24.50
N VAL A 89 4.16 5.33 -24.67
CA VAL A 89 3.14 6.13 -23.97
C VAL A 89 1.73 5.65 -24.33
N ALA A 90 1.42 5.52 -25.63
CA ALA A 90 0.11 5.05 -26.07
C ALA A 90 -0.21 3.63 -25.56
N ARG A 91 0.78 2.73 -25.60
CA ARG A 91 0.64 1.37 -25.05
C ARG A 91 0.43 1.39 -23.54
N GLY A 92 1.17 2.23 -22.82
CA GLY A 92 1.06 2.40 -21.37
C GLY A 92 -0.34 2.85 -20.96
N GLU A 93 -0.89 3.83 -21.66
CA GLU A 93 -2.26 4.32 -21.45
C GLU A 93 -3.30 3.23 -21.74
N GLN A 94 -3.17 2.50 -22.85
CA GLN A 94 -4.08 1.41 -23.19
C GLN A 94 -4.03 0.27 -22.15
N LEU A 95 -2.85 -0.06 -21.65
CA LEU A 95 -2.68 -1.08 -20.60
C LEU A 95 -3.32 -0.64 -19.28
N PHE A 96 -3.25 0.65 -18.94
CA PHE A 96 -3.89 1.16 -17.73
C PHE A 96 -5.42 1.03 -17.74
N GLN A 97 -6.04 1.14 -18.93
CA GLN A 97 -7.48 0.94 -19.07
C GLN A 97 -7.93 -0.49 -18.70
N GLN A 98 -7.00 -1.45 -18.70
CA GLN A 98 -7.22 -2.86 -18.35
C GLN A 98 -6.86 -3.17 -16.88
N GLN A 99 -6.86 -2.15 -16.01
CA GLN A 99 -6.60 -2.34 -14.59
C GLN A 99 -7.62 -3.29 -13.91
N PRO A 100 -7.21 -4.03 -12.85
CA PRO A 100 -5.93 -3.92 -12.14
C PRO A 100 -4.77 -4.72 -12.73
N ASP A 101 -5.02 -5.57 -13.72
CA ASP A 101 -4.09 -6.65 -14.10
C ASP A 101 -2.81 -6.15 -14.79
N ASN A 102 -2.88 -5.02 -15.49
CA ASN A 102 -1.78 -4.53 -16.36
C ASN A 102 -1.08 -3.25 -15.85
N ILE A 103 -1.20 -2.92 -14.57
CA ILE A 103 -0.58 -1.71 -13.99
C ILE A 103 0.95 -1.78 -14.08
N LYS A 104 1.53 -2.97 -13.87
CA LYS A 104 2.98 -3.21 -13.93
C LYS A 104 3.52 -2.96 -15.34
N GLU A 105 2.87 -3.55 -16.34
CA GLU A 105 3.23 -3.45 -17.75
C GLU A 105 3.05 -2.01 -18.25
N SER A 106 1.98 -1.34 -17.80
CA SER A 106 1.77 0.09 -18.05
C SER A 106 2.93 0.93 -17.51
N ALA A 107 3.34 0.72 -16.25
CA ALA A 107 4.48 1.42 -15.66
C ALA A 107 5.79 1.14 -16.41
N ALA A 108 6.03 -0.11 -16.83
CA ALA A 108 7.19 -0.46 -17.64
C ALA A 108 7.20 0.30 -18.99
N CYS A 109 6.04 0.49 -19.63
CA CYS A 109 5.92 1.30 -20.83
C CYS A 109 6.31 2.77 -20.59
N PHE A 110 5.70 3.42 -19.60
CA PHE A 110 6.04 4.81 -19.26
C PHE A 110 7.51 4.99 -18.86
N TYR A 111 8.08 4.02 -18.12
CA TYR A 111 9.49 4.08 -17.73
C TYR A 111 10.44 3.83 -18.92
N SER A 112 10.07 2.96 -19.86
CA SER A 112 10.82 2.76 -21.10
C SER A 112 10.80 4.03 -21.97
N ALA A 113 9.65 4.73 -22.03
CA ALA A 113 9.53 6.02 -22.70
C ALA A 113 10.44 7.07 -22.04
N LEU A 114 10.49 7.11 -20.71
CA LEU A 114 11.36 8.01 -19.95
C LEU A 114 12.85 7.82 -20.29
N LYS A 115 13.30 6.58 -20.52
CA LYS A 115 14.71 6.25 -20.83
C LYS A 115 15.20 6.76 -22.18
N VAL A 116 14.30 6.95 -23.14
CA VAL A 116 14.66 7.47 -24.48
C VAL A 116 14.49 8.97 -24.61
N TYR A 117 13.79 9.60 -23.66
CA TYR A 117 13.46 11.00 -23.73
C TYR A 117 14.67 11.90 -23.41
N PRO A 118 14.94 12.97 -24.18
CA PRO A 118 16.13 13.81 -23.99
C PRO A 118 16.22 14.52 -22.63
N GLN A 119 15.08 14.86 -22.01
CA GLN A 119 14.99 15.58 -20.74
C GLN A 119 14.17 14.78 -19.71
N PRO A 120 14.70 13.65 -19.19
CA PRO A 120 13.91 12.72 -18.38
C PRO A 120 13.39 13.35 -17.08
N VAL A 121 14.13 14.28 -16.47
CA VAL A 121 13.67 14.97 -15.24
C VAL A 121 12.42 15.81 -15.49
N GLU A 122 12.37 16.52 -16.61
CA GLU A 122 11.20 17.33 -16.98
C GLU A 122 9.99 16.46 -17.31
N LEU A 123 10.21 15.38 -18.08
CA LEU A 123 9.15 14.42 -18.39
C LEU A 123 8.60 13.73 -17.14
N PHE A 124 9.46 13.36 -16.19
CA PHE A 124 9.02 12.77 -14.93
C PHE A 124 8.12 13.73 -14.14
N ALA A 125 8.46 15.02 -14.11
CA ALA A 125 7.64 16.05 -13.47
C ALA A 125 6.29 16.26 -14.19
N ILE A 126 6.21 16.02 -15.50
CA ILE A 126 4.94 15.99 -16.24
C ILE A 126 4.12 14.77 -15.80
N TYR A 127 4.74 13.58 -15.75
CA TYR A 127 4.07 12.36 -15.31
C TYR A 127 3.49 12.47 -13.90
N GLU A 128 4.17 13.13 -12.96
CA GLU A 128 3.65 13.39 -11.61
C GLU A 128 2.28 14.10 -11.60
N ARG A 129 1.94 14.83 -12.67
CA ARG A 129 0.70 15.60 -12.80
C ARG A 129 -0.33 14.92 -13.69
N THR A 130 0.11 14.12 -14.67
CA THR A 130 -0.76 13.59 -15.73
C THR A 130 -1.00 12.09 -15.63
N VAL A 131 -0.06 11.33 -15.07
CA VAL A 131 -0.14 9.88 -14.98
C VAL A 131 -0.89 9.47 -13.70
N PRO A 132 -1.83 8.52 -13.79
CA PRO A 132 -2.55 8.01 -12.61
C PRO A 132 -1.64 7.47 -11.50
N GLU A 133 -2.06 7.70 -10.26
CA GLU A 133 -1.30 7.39 -9.04
C GLU A 133 -0.80 5.92 -8.92
N PRO A 134 -1.55 4.88 -9.35
CA PRO A 134 -1.04 3.50 -9.30
C PRO A 134 0.22 3.28 -10.15
N ILE A 135 0.29 3.91 -11.32
CA ILE A 135 1.47 3.86 -12.20
C ILE A 135 2.57 4.74 -11.62
N MET A 136 2.22 5.96 -11.21
CA MET A 136 3.20 6.92 -10.70
C MET A 136 3.95 6.39 -9.46
N ASN A 137 3.28 5.63 -8.60
CA ASN A 137 3.91 4.95 -7.47
C ASN A 137 5.00 3.96 -7.90
N LEU A 138 4.73 3.16 -8.95
CA LEU A 138 5.73 2.26 -9.51
C LEU A 138 6.87 3.05 -10.15
N LEU A 139 6.57 4.10 -10.93
CA LEU A 139 7.61 4.94 -11.57
C LEU A 139 8.57 5.56 -10.55
N ARG A 140 8.06 6.09 -9.44
CA ARG A 140 8.89 6.62 -8.33
C ARG A 140 9.77 5.54 -7.70
N ALA A 141 9.22 4.34 -7.48
CA ALA A 141 9.98 3.23 -6.91
C ALA A 141 11.05 2.70 -7.87
N MET A 142 10.75 2.63 -9.17
CA MET A 142 11.70 2.26 -10.22
C MET A 142 12.85 3.27 -10.31
N GLN A 143 12.53 4.57 -10.33
CA GLN A 143 13.53 5.63 -10.32
C GLN A 143 14.40 5.58 -9.08
N ALA A 144 13.80 5.39 -7.90
CA ALA A 144 14.53 5.25 -6.65
C ALA A 144 15.52 4.06 -6.72
N LYS A 145 15.09 2.88 -7.16
CA LYS A 145 15.95 1.69 -7.27
C LYS A 145 17.12 1.87 -8.23
N GLU A 146 16.93 2.55 -9.36
CA GLU A 146 18.04 2.81 -10.30
C GLU A 146 18.96 3.96 -9.86
N SER A 147 18.42 4.94 -9.12
CA SER A 147 19.23 6.07 -8.62
C SER A 147 20.15 5.70 -7.46
N ILE A 148 19.85 4.62 -6.74
CA ILE A 148 20.71 4.12 -5.68
C ILE A 148 21.92 3.46 -6.35
N PRO A 149 23.15 3.99 -6.19
CA PRO A 149 24.34 3.29 -6.64
C PRO A 149 24.38 1.95 -5.91
N SER A 150 24.38 0.84 -6.66
CA SER A 150 24.66 -0.48 -6.14
C SER A 150 26.01 -0.41 -5.43
N VAL A 151 25.97 -0.38 -4.10
CA VAL A 151 27.15 -0.57 -3.26
C VAL A 151 27.56 -2.03 -3.46
N GLU A 152 28.44 -2.26 -4.44
CA GLU A 152 29.29 -3.45 -4.50
C GLU A 152 30.35 -3.37 -3.38
#